data_AF-A0A661PWX9-F1
#
_entry.id   AF-A0A661PWX9-F1
#
_cell.length_a   1.000
_cell.length_b   1.000
_cell.length_c   1.000
_cell.angle_alpha   90.00
_cell.angle_beta   90.00
_cell.angle_gamma   90.00
#
_symmetry.space_group_name_H-M   'P 1'
#
loop_
_entity.id
_entity.type
_entity.pdbx_description
1 polymer ?
#
loop_
_entity_poly.entity_id
_entity_poly.type
_entity_poly.pdbx_seq_one_letter_code
_entity_poly.pdbx_strand_id
1 'polypeptide(L)'
;MKNKLKAMGYSIESVLEHDDFNGRDGQAHWKVTISRNGQSFCTSYSMGCAHRHYKGTNEPIKLGFRRLTLWQEEQNKQTVPNKPTLVDVLYSLVLDARLVRFGQDFAEFATELGYDEDSRRASRAFEGCLDEWRGLCRLGADFDELEQLLQDY
;
A
#
# COMPACT_ATOMS: atom_id res chain seq x y z
N MET A 1 -11.39 -13.50 -1.51
CA MET A 1 -11.37 -12.10 -1.01
C MET A 1 -11.84 -11.08 -2.05
N LYS A 2 -11.15 -10.95 -3.20
CA LYS A 2 -11.47 -9.96 -4.26
C LYS A 2 -12.94 -9.90 -4.70
N ASN A 3 -13.61 -11.04 -4.88
CA ASN A 3 -15.02 -11.07 -5.28
C ASN A 3 -15.96 -10.54 -4.18
N LYS A 4 -15.62 -10.76 -2.90
CA LYS A 4 -16.40 -10.25 -1.76
C LYS A 4 -16.31 -8.74 -1.68
N LEU A 5 -15.11 -8.17 -1.78
CA LEU A 5 -14.91 -6.71 -1.79
C LEU A 5 -15.65 -6.03 -2.95
N LYS A 6 -15.65 -6.64 -4.15
CA LYS A 6 -16.45 -6.16 -5.27
C LYS A 6 -17.96 -6.23 -5.00
N ALA A 7 -18.44 -7.30 -4.38
CA ALA A 7 -19.84 -7.43 -3.99
C ALA A 7 -20.26 -6.38 -2.94
N MET A 8 -19.32 -5.94 -2.09
CA MET A 8 -19.49 -4.83 -1.15
C MET A 8 -19.44 -3.44 -1.82
N GLY A 9 -19.26 -3.38 -3.14
CA GLY A 9 -19.27 -2.16 -3.94
C GLY A 9 -17.91 -1.48 -4.10
N TYR A 10 -16.81 -2.10 -3.66
CA TYR A 10 -15.48 -1.53 -3.83
C TYR A 10 -14.91 -1.77 -5.24
N SER A 11 -14.28 -0.73 -5.78
CA SER A 11 -13.44 -0.80 -6.98
C SER A 11 -12.13 -0.05 -6.76
N ILE A 12 -11.13 -0.37 -7.59
CA ILE A 12 -9.83 0.29 -7.58
C ILE A 12 -9.41 0.66 -9.00
N GLU A 13 -8.86 1.85 -9.12
CA GLU A 13 -8.04 2.28 -10.24
C GLU A 13 -6.65 2.59 -9.73
N SER A 14 -5.63 2.26 -10.52
CA SER A 14 -4.25 2.57 -10.17
C SER A 14 -3.47 2.99 -11.39
N VAL A 15 -2.67 4.05 -11.18
CA VAL A 15 -1.79 4.66 -12.18
C VAL A 15 -0.39 4.63 -11.60
N LEU A 16 0.56 4.07 -12.35
CA LEU A 16 1.97 4.09 -11.98
C LEU A 16 2.49 5.52 -12.14
N GLU A 17 2.94 6.14 -11.04
CA GLU A 17 3.51 7.50 -11.06
C GLU A 17 5.03 7.45 -11.27
N HIS A 18 5.70 6.53 -10.58
CA HIS A 18 7.15 6.40 -10.62
C HIS A 18 7.59 4.95 -10.41
N ASP A 19 8.66 4.55 -11.08
CA ASP A 19 9.27 3.23 -10.96
C ASP A 19 10.78 3.42 -10.77
N ASP A 20 11.24 3.29 -9.52
CA ASP A 20 12.63 3.49 -9.13
C ASP A 20 13.37 2.15 -8.95
N PHE A 21 12.99 1.12 -9.71
CA PHE A 21 13.60 -0.21 -9.59
C PHE A 21 15.14 -0.23 -9.67
N ASN A 22 15.73 0.64 -10.50
CA ASN A 22 17.20 0.81 -10.59
C ASN A 22 17.74 1.93 -9.68
N GLY A 23 16.87 2.55 -8.91
CA GLY A 23 17.15 3.58 -7.93
C GLY A 23 17.61 2.99 -6.59
N ARG A 24 17.61 3.85 -5.56
CA ARG A 24 18.09 3.47 -4.23
C ARG A 24 17.16 2.48 -3.53
N ASP A 25 15.86 2.64 -3.74
CA ASP A 25 14.85 1.98 -2.91
C ASP A 25 14.14 0.84 -3.66
N GLY A 26 14.22 0.83 -5.00
CA GLY A 26 13.79 -0.29 -5.83
C GLY A 26 12.27 -0.49 -5.86
N GLN A 27 11.52 0.57 -5.62
CA GLN A 27 10.07 0.56 -5.42
C GLN A 27 9.31 0.95 -6.70
N ALA A 28 8.01 0.71 -6.66
CA ALA A 28 7.07 1.25 -7.63
C ALA A 28 6.02 2.05 -6.87
N HIS A 29 5.88 3.32 -7.23
CA HIS A 29 4.94 4.26 -6.62
C HIS A 29 3.72 4.44 -7.51
N TRP A 30 2.56 4.26 -6.91
CA TRP A 30 1.27 4.24 -7.57
C TRP A 30 0.37 5.31 -6.95
N LYS A 31 -0.38 6.00 -7.80
CA LYS A 31 -1.60 6.71 -7.40
C LYS A 31 -2.75 5.73 -7.46
N VAL A 32 -3.38 5.47 -6.32
CA VAL A 32 -4.52 4.54 -6.23
C VAL A 32 -5.78 5.32 -5.88
N THR A 33 -6.85 5.05 -6.61
CA THR A 33 -8.18 5.59 -6.35
C THR A 33 -9.11 4.44 -6.03
N ILE A 34 -9.63 4.41 -4.82
CA ILE A 34 -10.64 3.46 -4.38
C ILE A 34 -11.99 4.15 -4.46
N SER A 35 -12.99 3.45 -4.98
CA SER A 35 -14.35 3.96 -5.07
C SER A 35 -15.35 2.98 -4.44
N ARG A 36 -16.39 3.51 -3.81
CA ARG A 36 -17.53 2.77 -3.25
C ARG A 36 -18.75 3.66 -3.21
N ASN A 37 -19.90 3.15 -3.65
CA ASN A 37 -21.20 3.85 -3.55
C ASN A 37 -21.20 5.31 -4.08
N GLY A 38 -20.47 5.57 -5.17
CA GLY A 38 -20.35 6.90 -5.77
C GLY A 38 -19.37 7.86 -5.06
N GLN A 39 -18.76 7.44 -3.96
CA GLN A 39 -17.65 8.15 -3.30
C GLN A 39 -16.31 7.59 -3.78
N SER A 40 -15.28 8.42 -3.73
CA SER A 40 -13.91 8.01 -4.05
C SER A 40 -12.90 8.59 -3.06
N PHE A 41 -11.80 7.86 -2.89
CA PHE A 41 -10.67 8.24 -2.07
C PHE A 41 -9.38 7.91 -2.83
N CYS A 42 -8.48 8.88 -2.91
CA CYS A 42 -7.24 8.77 -3.65
C CYS A 42 -6.04 8.91 -2.71
N THR A 43 -5.12 7.95 -2.76
CA THR A 43 -3.91 7.93 -1.92
C THR A 43 -2.71 7.43 -2.73
N SER A 44 -1.51 7.65 -2.20
CA SER A 44 -0.28 7.12 -2.75
C SER A 44 -0.02 5.73 -2.18
N TYR A 45 0.45 4.79 -3.00
CA TYR A 45 0.73 3.42 -2.59
C TYR A 45 2.04 2.96 -3.21
N SER A 46 2.93 2.38 -2.41
CA SER A 46 4.24 1.95 -2.89
C SER A 46 4.38 0.44 -2.72
N MET A 47 4.97 -0.22 -3.71
CA MET A 47 5.28 -1.65 -3.65
C MET A 47 6.78 -1.85 -3.79
N GLY A 48 7.35 -2.73 -2.96
CA GLY A 48 8.77 -3.05 -3.02
C GLY A 48 9.15 -3.87 -4.26
N CYS A 49 10.46 -3.99 -4.49
CA CYS A 49 11.04 -4.68 -5.65
C CYS A 49 10.56 -6.13 -5.83
N ALA A 50 10.14 -6.80 -4.76
CA ALA A 50 9.61 -8.17 -4.82
C ALA A 50 8.26 -8.28 -5.56
N HIS A 51 7.50 -7.20 -5.69
CA HIS A 51 6.20 -7.17 -6.39
C HIS A 51 6.37 -6.88 -7.88
N ARG A 52 7.19 -7.69 -8.55
CA ARG A 52 7.50 -7.54 -9.98
C ARG A 52 7.44 -8.89 -10.69
N HIS A 53 7.24 -8.84 -12.00
CA HIS A 53 7.32 -10.00 -12.89
C HIS A 53 8.13 -9.68 -14.14
N TYR A 54 8.62 -10.72 -14.83
CA TYR A 54 9.27 -10.54 -16.13
C TYR A 54 8.25 -10.15 -17.21
N LYS A 55 8.56 -9.11 -17.99
CA LYS A 55 7.67 -8.58 -19.03
C LYS A 55 7.25 -9.67 -20.01
N GLY A 56 5.94 -9.76 -20.27
CA GLY A 56 5.37 -10.79 -21.15
C GLY A 56 5.14 -12.14 -20.49
N THR A 57 5.44 -12.26 -19.19
CA THR A 57 5.16 -13.45 -18.38
C THR A 57 4.43 -13.04 -17.09
N ASN A 58 3.87 -14.00 -16.36
CA ASN A 58 3.43 -13.77 -14.97
C ASN A 58 4.43 -14.35 -13.96
N GLU A 59 5.67 -14.61 -14.41
CA GLU A 59 6.68 -15.22 -13.55
C GLU A 59 7.25 -14.18 -12.60
N PRO A 60 7.21 -14.41 -11.27
CA PRO A 60 7.78 -13.50 -10.30
C PRO A 60 9.29 -13.41 -10.47
N ILE A 61 9.85 -12.25 -10.16
CA ILE A 61 11.29 -12.08 -10.20
C ILE A 61 11.98 -12.92 -9.11
N LYS A 62 13.18 -13.41 -9.40
CA LYS A 62 14.04 -14.06 -8.40
C LYS A 62 15.13 -13.09 -7.98
N LEU A 63 14.90 -12.40 -6.86
CA LEU A 63 15.92 -11.51 -6.30
C LEU A 63 17.08 -12.34 -5.76
N GLY A 64 18.26 -12.13 -6.32
CA GLY A 64 19.51 -12.65 -5.78
C GLY A 64 20.09 -11.67 -4.76
N PHE A 65 20.30 -12.11 -3.52
CA PHE A 65 20.95 -11.31 -2.46
C PHE A 65 22.49 -11.28 -2.57
N ARG A 66 23.05 -11.79 -3.66
CA ARG A 66 24.49 -11.77 -3.97
C ARG A 66 24.76 -10.82 -5.13
N ARG A 67 26.02 -10.45 -5.32
CA ARG A 67 26.46 -9.66 -6.48
C ARG A 67 25.88 -10.28 -7.75
N LEU A 68 25.01 -9.53 -8.42
CA LEU A 68 24.37 -9.96 -9.63
C LEU A 68 25.43 -10.09 -10.73
N THR A 69 25.25 -11.08 -11.60
CA THR A 69 26.00 -11.11 -12.85
C THR A 69 25.46 -10.02 -13.78
N LEU A 70 26.27 -9.56 -14.74
CA LEU A 70 25.83 -8.61 -15.78
C LEU A 70 24.56 -9.10 -16.51
N TRP A 71 24.44 -10.42 -16.69
CA TRP A 71 23.26 -11.03 -17.29
C TRP A 71 22.02 -10.92 -16.40
N GLN A 72 22.16 -11.12 -15.08
CA GLN A 72 21.06 -10.94 -14.13
C GLN A 72 20.62 -9.48 -14.04
N GLU A 73 21.56 -8.53 -14.10
CA GLU A 73 21.25 -7.10 -14.17
C GLU A 73 20.45 -6.77 -15.44
N GLU A 74 20.85 -7.33 -16.59
CA GLU A 74 20.14 -7.11 -17.85
C GLU A 74 18.75 -7.76 -17.85
N GLN A 75 18.60 -8.95 -17.27
CA GLN A 75 17.28 -9.57 -17.08
C GLN A 75 16.38 -8.75 -16.16
N ASN A 76 16.93 -8.19 -15.09
CA ASN A 76 16.18 -7.36 -14.15
C ASN A 76 15.61 -6.11 -14.84
N LYS A 77 16.28 -5.54 -15.85
CA LYS A 77 15.74 -4.44 -16.68
C LYS A 77 14.49 -4.83 -17.48
N GLN A 78 14.24 -6.12 -17.68
CA GLN A 78 13.06 -6.62 -18.39
C GLN A 78 11.88 -6.88 -17.47
N THR A 79 11.96 -6.46 -16.21
CA THR A 79 10.88 -6.67 -15.24
C THR A 79 9.97 -5.46 -15.19
N VAL A 80 8.69 -5.68 -14.87
CA VAL A 80 7.69 -4.61 -14.70
C VAL A 80 6.99 -4.77 -13.36
N PRO A 81 6.52 -3.67 -12.74
CA PRO A 81 5.86 -3.75 -11.45
C PRO A 81 4.46 -4.34 -11.56
N ASN A 82 4.09 -5.15 -10.57
CA ASN A 82 2.75 -5.71 -10.44
C ASN A 82 1.77 -4.56 -10.18
N LYS A 83 0.63 -4.55 -10.89
CA LYS A 83 -0.43 -3.59 -10.59
C LYS A 83 -1.02 -3.91 -9.21
N PRO A 84 -1.13 -2.92 -8.30
CA PRO A 84 -1.75 -3.13 -6.98
C PRO A 84 -3.16 -3.68 -7.14
N THR A 85 -3.50 -4.70 -6.37
CA THR A 85 -4.88 -5.18 -6.31
C THR A 85 -5.64 -4.42 -5.23
N LEU A 86 -6.97 -4.45 -5.33
CA LEU A 86 -7.86 -3.85 -4.32
C LEU A 86 -7.58 -4.39 -2.91
N VAL A 87 -7.19 -5.67 -2.81
CA VAL A 87 -6.96 -6.33 -1.53
C VAL A 87 -5.65 -5.83 -0.91
N ASP A 88 -4.56 -5.77 -1.69
CA ASP A 88 -3.25 -5.28 -1.18
C ASP A 88 -3.40 -3.86 -0.60
N VAL A 89 -4.12 -3.00 -1.33
CA VAL A 89 -4.29 -1.60 -0.93
C VAL A 89 -5.22 -1.46 0.27
N LEU A 90 -6.39 -2.10 0.27
CA LEU A 90 -7.31 -1.99 1.42
C LEU A 90 -6.72 -2.60 2.69
N TYR A 91 -5.96 -3.70 2.57
CA TYR A 91 -5.25 -4.28 3.71
C TYR A 91 -4.27 -3.27 4.33
N SER A 92 -3.42 -2.64 3.51
CA SER A 92 -2.49 -1.61 3.98
C SER A 92 -3.24 -0.47 4.68
N LEU A 93 -4.26 0.10 4.02
CA LEU A 93 -5.00 1.23 4.58
C LEU A 93 -5.72 0.90 5.88
N VAL A 94 -6.23 -0.32 6.02
CA VAL A 94 -6.87 -0.77 7.26
C VAL A 94 -5.85 -0.92 8.39
N LEU A 95 -4.66 -1.45 8.10
CA LEU A 95 -3.57 -1.52 9.08
C LEU A 95 -3.15 -0.14 9.57
N ASP A 96 -2.94 0.80 8.65
CA ASP A 96 -2.51 2.17 8.97
C ASP A 96 -3.62 2.92 9.74
N ALA A 97 -4.86 2.83 9.27
CA ALA A 97 -6.00 3.48 9.92
C ALA A 97 -6.30 2.92 11.33
N ARG A 98 -6.01 1.63 11.59
CA ARG A 98 -6.18 1.02 12.91
C ARG A 98 -5.35 1.72 13.99
N LEU A 99 -4.20 2.28 13.63
CA LEU A 99 -3.34 3.02 14.55
C LEU A 99 -4.01 4.30 15.06
N VAL A 100 -4.97 4.89 14.34
CA VAL A 100 -5.55 6.20 14.71
C VAL A 100 -7.05 6.14 14.98
N ARG A 101 -7.71 5.03 14.63
CA ARG A 101 -9.16 4.85 14.72
C ARG A 101 -9.74 5.09 16.11
N PHE A 102 -9.05 4.68 17.17
CA PHE A 102 -9.56 4.73 18.55
C PHE A 102 -9.25 6.03 19.29
N GLY A 103 -9.00 7.12 18.55
CA GLY A 103 -8.82 8.45 19.15
C GLY A 103 -7.45 8.67 19.77
N GLN A 104 -6.43 7.92 19.33
CA GLN A 104 -5.05 8.16 19.72
C GLN A 104 -4.63 9.56 19.29
N ASP A 105 -4.09 10.33 20.22
CA ASP A 105 -3.37 11.55 19.87
C ASP A 105 -1.96 11.21 19.38
N PHE A 106 -1.24 12.23 18.90
CA PHE A 106 0.08 12.02 18.36
C PHE A 106 1.09 11.52 19.41
N ALA A 107 0.95 11.90 20.68
CA ALA A 107 1.88 11.50 21.73
C ALA A 107 1.74 10.01 22.05
N GLU A 108 0.51 9.51 22.13
CA GLU A 108 0.22 8.08 22.26
C GLU A 108 0.76 7.28 21.06
N PHE A 109 0.46 7.74 19.83
CA PHE A 109 0.99 7.12 18.60
C PHE A 109 2.51 7.06 18.58
N ALA A 110 3.18 8.16 18.94
CA ALA A 110 4.63 8.23 18.99
C ALA A 110 5.19 7.24 20.02
N THR A 111 4.61 7.22 21.23
CA THR A 111 5.02 6.33 22.32
C THR A 111 4.85 4.86 21.95
N GLU A 112 3.70 4.47 21.38
CA GLU A 112 3.43 3.07 21.00
C GLU A 112 4.38 2.54 19.93
N LEU A 113 4.77 3.38 18.98
CA LEU A 113 5.69 3.02 17.89
C LEU A 113 7.17 3.28 18.23
N GLY A 114 7.46 3.76 19.44
CA GLY A 114 8.83 4.04 19.90
C GLY A 114 9.49 5.25 19.22
N TYR A 115 8.70 6.22 18.76
CA TYR A 115 9.17 7.51 18.28
C TYR A 115 9.28 8.52 19.43
N ASP A 116 10.09 9.55 19.19
CA ASP A 116 10.06 10.78 20.00
C ASP A 116 8.78 11.58 19.68
N GLU A 117 8.17 12.19 20.70
CA GLU A 117 7.01 13.07 20.57
C GLU A 117 7.33 14.35 19.78
N ASP A 118 8.61 14.73 19.64
CA ASP A 118 9.02 15.85 18.79
C ASP A 118 9.41 15.44 17.35
N SER A 119 9.29 14.13 17.04
CA SER A 119 9.69 13.57 15.75
C SER A 119 8.78 14.04 14.63
N ARG A 120 9.31 14.94 13.80
CA ARG A 120 8.65 15.39 12.56
C ARG A 120 8.32 14.24 11.60
N ARG A 121 9.11 13.17 11.63
CA ARG A 121 8.85 11.98 10.79
C ARG A 121 7.63 11.23 11.31
N ALA A 122 7.54 11.03 12.62
CA ALA A 122 6.40 10.35 13.24
C ALA A 122 5.12 11.17 13.05
N SER A 123 5.21 12.51 13.21
CA SER A 123 4.07 13.41 12.99
C SER A 123 3.52 13.30 11.58
N ARG A 124 4.38 13.25 10.55
CA ARG A 124 3.92 13.03 9.17
C ARG A 124 3.29 11.66 8.96
N ALA A 125 3.81 10.61 9.61
CA ALA A 125 3.24 9.27 9.52
C ALA A 125 1.84 9.22 10.16
N PHE A 126 1.70 9.84 11.33
CA PHE A 126 0.42 9.98 12.04
C PHE A 126 -0.61 10.74 11.19
N GLU A 127 -0.22 11.88 10.60
CA GLU A 127 -1.07 12.64 9.69
C GLU A 127 -1.51 11.80 8.47
N GLY A 128 -0.60 10.99 7.91
CA GLY A 128 -0.92 10.05 6.84
C GLY A 128 -1.97 9.03 7.25
N CYS A 129 -1.79 8.37 8.40
CA CYS A 129 -2.75 7.39 8.92
C CYS A 129 -4.13 8.03 9.17
N LEU A 130 -4.17 9.28 9.68
CA LEU A 130 -5.40 10.04 9.87
C LEU A 130 -6.12 10.32 8.55
N ASP A 131 -5.38 10.73 7.51
CA ASP A 131 -5.95 11.01 6.20
C ASP A 131 -6.50 9.75 5.52
N GLU A 132 -5.85 8.61 5.71
CA GLU A 132 -6.31 7.31 5.23
C GLU A 132 -7.57 6.84 5.98
N TRP A 133 -7.58 6.94 7.31
CA TRP A 133 -8.77 6.69 8.13
C TRP A 133 -9.96 7.54 7.67
N ARG A 134 -9.75 8.86 7.53
CA ARG A 134 -10.78 9.79 7.04
C ARG A 134 -11.22 9.44 5.62
N GLY A 135 -10.28 9.03 4.77
CA GLY A 135 -10.53 8.57 3.41
C GLY A 135 -11.49 7.38 3.35
N LEU A 136 -11.21 6.35 4.15
CA LEU A 136 -12.06 5.17 4.27
C LEU A 136 -13.43 5.50 4.89
N CYS A 137 -13.50 6.39 5.89
CA CYS A 137 -14.77 6.90 6.42
C CYS A 137 -15.62 7.59 5.34
N ARG A 138 -15.02 8.41 4.46
CA ARG A 138 -15.73 9.04 3.34
C ARG A 138 -16.28 8.02 2.33
N LEU A 139 -15.62 6.87 2.18
CA LEU A 139 -16.14 5.76 1.36
C LEU A 139 -17.32 5.02 2.01
N GLY A 140 -17.68 5.38 3.25
CA GLY A 140 -18.67 4.65 4.05
C GLY A 140 -18.18 3.25 4.42
N ALA A 141 -16.86 3.07 4.59
CA ALA A 141 -16.27 1.81 5.00
C ALA A 141 -16.82 1.36 6.37
N ASP A 142 -17.27 0.11 6.43
CA ASP A 142 -17.46 -0.57 7.71
C ASP A 142 -16.10 -1.20 8.06
N PHE A 143 -15.45 -0.62 9.06
CA PHE A 143 -14.09 -1.02 9.41
C PHE A 143 -14.02 -2.39 10.08
N ASP A 144 -15.01 -2.73 10.91
CA ASP A 144 -15.03 -4.02 11.57
C ASP A 144 -15.25 -5.13 10.54
N GLU A 145 -16.12 -4.89 9.55
CA GLU A 145 -16.30 -5.80 8.42
C GLU A 145 -15.03 -5.94 7.58
N LEU A 146 -14.33 -4.85 7.29
CA LEU A 146 -13.08 -4.87 6.53
C LEU A 146 -11.97 -5.59 7.28
N GLU A 147 -11.73 -5.27 8.55
CA GLU A 147 -10.73 -5.94 9.39
C GLU A 147 -11.00 -7.45 9.46
N GLN A 148 -12.25 -7.84 9.72
CA GLN A 148 -12.65 -9.23 9.79
C GLN A 148 -12.45 -9.97 8.45
N LEU A 149 -12.72 -9.30 7.33
CA LEU A 149 -12.54 -9.88 5.99
C LEU A 149 -11.07 -10.03 5.61
N LEU A 150 -10.22 -9.13 6.10
CA LEU A 150 -8.81 -8.99 5.73
C LEU A 150 -7.85 -9.65 6.73
N GLN A 151 -8.35 -10.20 7.84
CA GLN A 151 -7.52 -10.84 8.88
C GLN A 151 -6.62 -11.99 8.36
N ASP A 152 -7.05 -12.70 7.32
CA ASP A 152 -6.41 -13.90 6.77
C ASP A 152 -5.58 -13.60 5.52
N TYR A 153 -5.38 -12.32 5.21
CA TYR A 153 -4.61 -11.86 4.06
C TYR A 153 -3.13 -11.69 4.41
#